data_AF-A0A1J3GKB3-F1
#
_entry.id   AF-A0A1J3GKB3-F1
#
_cell.length_a   1.000
_cell.length_b   1.000
_cell.length_c   1.000
_cell.angle_alpha   90.00
_cell.angle_beta   90.00
_cell.angle_gamma   90.00
#
_symmetry.space_group_name_H-M   'P 1'
#
loop_
_entity.id
_entity.type
_entity.pdbx_description
1 polymer ?
#
loop_
_entity_poly.entity_id
_entity_poly.type
_entity_poly.pdbx_seq_one_letter_code
_entity_poly.pdbx_strand_id
1 'polypeptide(L)'
;FVAVAMLLRSTPHIYTARLPDVAGDQKLLVPLKIWILSQAPQDDLPACLFSWAHNLVPLLHTDPMARHLILCFVETILAKPDAPTILTDAPAWRGKRLIPPPSFEMLLRLTFPSARLEATARFEAIYPVLKKVTLAPRAPDFHIREIFTLCLRLAGEGISNESAKEATDIAISLLTDNADHDACWKHWDRLLGKMPKASAALVVNLVKKWDHLSPSSRKATEQSIQKLLICSLGSAGVAYSNPILAKEALWS
;
A
#
# COMPACT_ATOMS: atom_id res chain seq x y z
N PHE A 1 -6.61 0.98 -36.75
CA PHE A 1 -5.74 1.35 -35.62
C PHE A 1 -5.41 2.83 -35.54
N VAL A 2 -5.00 3.51 -36.62
CA VAL A 2 -4.62 4.95 -36.58
C VAL A 2 -5.73 5.88 -36.07
N ALA A 3 -6.95 5.76 -36.59
CA ALA A 3 -8.09 6.58 -36.15
C ALA A 3 -8.43 6.36 -34.66
N VAL A 4 -8.37 5.12 -34.18
CA VAL A 4 -8.57 4.78 -32.76
C VAL A 4 -7.45 5.40 -31.91
N ALA A 5 -6.19 5.31 -32.34
CA ALA A 5 -5.09 5.93 -31.63
C ALA A 5 -5.20 7.47 -31.58
N MET A 6 -5.68 8.10 -32.66
CA MET A 6 -5.97 9.54 -32.69
C MET A 6 -7.07 9.91 -31.70
N LEU A 7 -8.16 9.13 -31.65
CA LEU A 7 -9.25 9.33 -30.70
C LEU A 7 -8.77 9.15 -29.24
N LEU A 8 -7.96 8.12 -28.97
CA LEU A 8 -7.38 7.85 -27.65
C LEU A 8 -6.48 9.01 -27.19
N ARG A 9 -5.64 9.56 -28.08
CA ARG A 9 -4.80 10.73 -27.81
C ARG A 9 -5.60 12.01 -27.56
N SER A 10 -6.78 12.15 -28.17
CA SER A 10 -7.61 13.34 -28.00
C SER A 10 -8.28 13.42 -26.63
N THR A 11 -8.53 12.28 -25.97
CA THR A 11 -9.20 12.21 -24.66
C THR A 11 -8.63 11.13 -23.74
N PRO A 12 -7.31 11.14 -23.44
CA PRO A 12 -6.61 10.04 -22.77
C PRO A 12 -7.20 9.71 -21.39
N HIS A 13 -7.66 10.74 -20.68
CA HIS A 13 -8.21 10.65 -19.33
C HIS A 13 -9.55 9.90 -19.22
N ILE A 14 -10.38 9.91 -20.28
CA ILE A 14 -11.66 9.18 -20.29
C ILE A 14 -11.39 7.67 -20.25
N TYR A 15 -10.36 7.24 -21.00
CA TYR A 15 -10.01 5.83 -21.11
C TYR A 15 -9.31 5.33 -19.84
N THR A 16 -8.43 6.12 -19.21
CA THR A 16 -7.84 5.78 -17.91
C THR A 16 -8.90 5.48 -16.84
N ALA A 17 -10.03 6.21 -16.86
CA ALA A 17 -11.11 6.04 -15.89
C ALA A 17 -12.08 4.88 -16.24
N ARG A 18 -12.25 4.58 -17.53
CA ARG A 18 -13.18 3.54 -18.04
C ARG A 18 -12.52 2.19 -18.34
N LEU A 19 -11.19 2.14 -18.42
CA LEU A 19 -10.43 0.91 -18.65
C LEU A 19 -10.73 -0.23 -17.64
N PRO A 20 -11.08 0.03 -16.37
CA PRO A 20 -11.48 -1.04 -15.45
C PRO A 20 -12.71 -1.80 -15.94
N ASP A 21 -13.65 -1.10 -16.60
CA ASP A 21 -14.92 -1.66 -17.11
C ASP A 21 -14.71 -2.52 -18.37
N VAL A 22 -13.55 -2.43 -19.01
CA VAL A 22 -13.22 -3.23 -20.19
C VAL A 22 -12.88 -4.65 -19.74
N ALA A 23 -13.83 -5.55 -19.96
CA ALA A 23 -13.70 -6.98 -19.78
C ALA A 23 -13.49 -7.69 -21.13
N GLY A 24 -12.76 -8.80 -21.12
CA GLY A 24 -12.47 -9.60 -22.31
C GLY A 24 -11.54 -10.75 -21.97
N ASP A 25 -11.13 -11.52 -22.99
CA ASP A 25 -10.13 -12.58 -22.84
C ASP A 25 -8.84 -12.02 -22.21
N GLN A 26 -8.43 -12.58 -21.07
CA GLN A 26 -7.28 -12.12 -20.30
C GLN A 26 -5.98 -12.08 -21.13
N LYS A 27 -5.81 -13.01 -22.08
CA LYS A 27 -4.60 -13.07 -22.94
C LYS A 27 -4.47 -11.84 -23.85
N LEU A 28 -5.60 -11.30 -24.29
CA LEU A 28 -5.64 -10.11 -25.16
C LEU A 28 -5.86 -8.82 -24.36
N LEU A 29 -6.42 -8.94 -23.15
CA LEU A 29 -6.78 -7.80 -22.31
C LEU A 29 -5.55 -7.01 -21.86
N VAL A 30 -4.49 -7.68 -21.40
CA VAL A 30 -3.29 -6.99 -20.91
C VAL A 30 -2.57 -6.24 -22.05
N PRO A 31 -2.25 -6.87 -23.20
CA PRO A 31 -1.65 -6.15 -24.32
C PRO A 31 -2.53 -5.01 -24.83
N LEU A 32 -3.85 -5.19 -24.88
CA LEU A 32 -4.78 -4.15 -25.30
C LEU A 32 -4.80 -2.96 -24.33
N LYS A 33 -4.88 -3.22 -23.02
CA LYS A 33 -4.84 -2.15 -21.99
C LYS A 33 -3.52 -1.39 -22.06
N ILE A 34 -2.40 -2.09 -22.21
CA ILE A 34 -1.08 -1.45 -22.37
C ILE A 34 -1.01 -0.61 -23.65
N TRP A 35 -1.54 -1.11 -24.77
CA TRP A 35 -1.57 -0.36 -26.03
C TRP A 35 -2.44 0.90 -25.94
N ILE A 36 -3.59 0.83 -25.27
CA ILE A 36 -4.44 2.00 -25.02
C ILE A 36 -3.71 3.02 -24.14
N LEU A 37 -3.10 2.56 -23.05
CA LEU A 37 -2.40 3.43 -22.10
C LEU A 37 -1.12 4.05 -22.69
N SER A 38 -0.45 3.38 -23.63
CA SER A 38 0.71 3.95 -24.32
C SER A 38 0.35 5.07 -25.30
N GLN A 39 -0.94 5.29 -25.58
CA GLN A 39 -1.40 6.46 -26.34
C GLN A 39 -1.50 7.72 -25.48
N ALA A 40 -1.44 7.63 -24.15
CA ALA A 40 -1.45 8.81 -23.29
C ALA A 40 -0.19 9.67 -23.54
N PRO A 41 -0.28 11.00 -23.37
CA PRO A 41 0.90 11.85 -23.43
C PRO A 41 1.88 11.37 -22.36
N GLN A 42 3.06 10.88 -22.77
CA GLN A 42 4.04 10.33 -21.84
C GLN A 42 4.57 11.39 -20.86
N ASP A 43 4.31 12.67 -21.10
CA ASP A 43 4.76 13.79 -20.27
C ASP A 43 3.90 13.96 -19.00
N ASP A 44 2.67 13.43 -18.95
CA ASP A 44 1.85 13.42 -17.73
C ASP A 44 2.16 12.17 -16.89
N LEU A 45 3.28 12.21 -16.16
CA LEU A 45 3.74 11.09 -15.33
C LEU A 45 2.73 10.68 -14.24
N PRO A 46 2.08 11.60 -13.52
CA PRO A 46 1.02 11.23 -12.58
C PRO A 46 -0.11 10.44 -13.27
N ALA A 47 -0.59 10.86 -14.45
CA ALA A 47 -1.62 10.11 -15.18
C ALA A 47 -1.14 8.72 -15.61
N CYS A 48 0.10 8.60 -16.10
CA CYS A 48 0.68 7.32 -16.51
C CYS A 48 0.81 6.36 -15.33
N LEU A 49 1.33 6.81 -14.18
CA LEU A 49 1.47 5.97 -12.99
C LEU A 49 0.10 5.60 -12.41
N PHE A 50 -0.83 6.55 -12.36
CA PHE A 50 -2.21 6.29 -11.95
C PHE A 50 -2.84 5.19 -12.83
N SER A 51 -2.70 5.31 -14.14
CA SER A 51 -3.23 4.34 -15.09
C SER A 51 -2.66 2.95 -14.86
N TRP A 52 -1.34 2.85 -14.70
CA TRP A 52 -0.65 1.59 -14.42
C TRP A 52 -1.12 0.98 -13.09
N ALA A 53 -1.14 1.75 -12.02
CA ALA A 53 -1.46 1.25 -10.68
C ALA A 53 -2.92 0.80 -10.55
N HIS A 54 -3.85 1.50 -11.20
CA HIS A 54 -5.29 1.18 -11.12
C HIS A 54 -5.74 0.11 -12.12
N ASN A 55 -5.09 -0.01 -13.29
CA ASN A 55 -5.56 -0.89 -14.37
C ASN A 55 -4.67 -2.09 -14.65
N LEU A 56 -3.36 -1.97 -14.43
CA LEU A 56 -2.38 -2.98 -14.82
C LEU A 56 -1.86 -3.79 -13.63
N VAL A 57 -1.57 -3.15 -12.49
CA VAL A 57 -1.12 -3.86 -11.28
C VAL A 57 -2.08 -4.99 -10.86
N PRO A 58 -3.42 -4.80 -10.88
CA PRO A 58 -4.35 -5.89 -10.58
C PRO A 58 -4.19 -7.13 -11.47
N LEU A 59 -3.59 -7.00 -12.66
CA LEU A 59 -3.43 -8.07 -13.65
C LEU A 59 -2.06 -8.78 -13.57
N LEU A 60 -1.20 -8.44 -12.61
CA LEU A 60 0.15 -9.04 -12.48
C LEU A 60 0.18 -10.57 -12.23
N HIS A 61 -0.98 -11.16 -11.93
CA HIS A 61 -1.15 -12.58 -11.64
C HIS A 61 -1.57 -13.42 -12.85
N THR A 62 -1.95 -12.83 -13.99
CA THR A 62 -2.57 -13.58 -15.11
C THR A 62 -1.59 -14.50 -15.83
N ASP A 63 -0.38 -14.03 -16.16
CA ASP A 63 0.69 -14.82 -16.81
C ASP A 63 2.07 -14.08 -16.84
N PRO A 64 3.20 -14.79 -17.11
CA PRO A 64 4.53 -14.18 -17.13
C PRO A 64 4.75 -13.09 -18.19
N MET A 65 4.10 -13.18 -19.36
CA MET A 65 4.26 -12.20 -20.43
C MET A 65 3.52 -10.91 -20.12
N ALA A 66 2.27 -11.02 -19.63
CA ALA A 66 1.53 -9.90 -19.08
C ALA A 66 2.35 -9.19 -17.99
N ARG A 67 2.88 -9.95 -17.02
CA ARG A 67 3.74 -9.40 -15.96
C ARG A 67 4.95 -8.66 -16.53
N HIS A 68 5.64 -9.24 -17.51
CA HIS A 68 6.78 -8.62 -18.15
C HIS A 68 6.41 -7.27 -18.79
N LEU A 69 5.32 -7.22 -19.56
CA LEU A 69 4.85 -5.99 -20.23
C LEU A 69 4.40 -4.92 -19.24
N ILE A 70 3.71 -5.31 -18.15
CA ILE A 70 3.28 -4.40 -17.09
C ILE A 70 4.49 -3.76 -16.39
N LEU A 71 5.55 -4.54 -16.15
CA LEU A 71 6.79 -4.05 -15.57
C LEU A 71 7.55 -3.12 -16.54
N CYS A 72 7.64 -3.48 -17.82
CA CYS A 72 8.27 -2.62 -18.83
C CYS A 72 7.59 -1.24 -18.88
N PHE A 73 6.25 -1.21 -18.79
CA PHE A 73 5.51 0.05 -18.79
C PHE A 73 5.92 0.96 -17.63
N VAL A 74 5.94 0.47 -16.39
CA VAL A 74 6.33 1.32 -15.24
C VAL A 74 7.81 1.66 -15.24
N GLU A 75 8.68 0.77 -15.71
CA GLU A 75 10.11 1.06 -15.84
C GLU A 75 10.36 2.21 -16.81
N THR A 76 9.62 2.30 -17.92
CA THR A 76 9.73 3.45 -18.82
C THR A 76 9.29 4.78 -18.19
N ILE A 77 8.29 4.74 -17.31
CA ILE A 77 7.85 5.91 -16.54
C ILE A 77 8.97 6.33 -15.57
N LEU A 78 9.52 5.38 -14.83
CA LEU A 78 10.51 5.62 -13.78
C LEU A 78 11.94 5.88 -14.33
N ALA A 79 12.23 5.50 -15.57
CA ALA A 79 13.51 5.78 -16.23
C ALA A 79 13.71 7.27 -16.53
N LYS A 80 12.66 8.09 -16.50
CA LYS A 80 12.78 9.54 -16.67
C LYS A 80 13.43 10.16 -15.42
N PRO A 81 14.44 11.02 -15.58
CA PRO A 81 15.27 11.50 -14.46
C PRO A 81 14.45 12.24 -13.40
N ASP A 82 13.45 13.02 -13.82
CA ASP A 82 12.59 13.81 -12.92
C ASP A 82 11.34 13.04 -12.44
N ALA A 83 11.18 11.77 -12.82
CA ALA A 83 9.99 11.01 -12.43
C ALA A 83 9.82 10.88 -10.91
N PRO A 84 10.85 10.52 -10.13
CA PRO A 84 10.70 10.38 -8.70
C PRO A 84 10.21 11.66 -8.03
N THR A 85 10.77 12.83 -8.38
CA THR A 85 10.42 14.13 -7.80
C THR A 85 9.00 14.55 -8.20
N ILE A 86 8.67 14.50 -9.49
CA ILE A 86 7.34 14.86 -10.01
C ILE A 86 6.24 14.01 -9.37
N LEU A 87 6.47 12.69 -9.27
CA LEU A 87 5.48 11.76 -8.72
C LEU A 87 5.31 11.92 -7.20
N THR A 88 6.37 12.25 -6.45
CA THR A 88 6.24 12.56 -5.02
C THR A 88 5.60 13.91 -4.75
N ASP A 89 5.77 14.88 -5.65
CA ASP A 89 5.18 16.21 -5.53
C ASP A 89 3.68 16.22 -5.86
N ALA A 90 3.24 15.30 -6.74
CA ALA A 90 1.85 15.13 -7.15
C ALA A 90 1.31 13.72 -6.79
N PRO A 91 1.13 13.39 -5.49
CA PRO A 91 0.76 12.04 -5.05
C PRO A 91 -0.69 11.63 -5.36
N ALA A 92 -1.46 12.53 -5.98
CA ALA A 92 -2.81 12.28 -6.44
C ALA A 92 -2.99 12.83 -7.86
N TRP A 93 -3.76 12.09 -8.66
CA TRP A 93 -4.23 12.53 -9.96
C TRP A 93 -5.76 12.63 -9.92
N ARG A 94 -6.28 13.82 -10.25
CA ARG A 94 -7.72 14.13 -10.20
C ARG A 94 -8.39 13.78 -8.85
N GLY A 95 -7.71 14.11 -7.76
CA GLY A 95 -8.21 13.90 -6.39
C GLY A 95 -8.16 12.45 -5.90
N LYS A 96 -7.67 11.50 -6.72
CA LYS A 96 -7.44 10.11 -6.31
C LYS A 96 -5.95 9.84 -6.22
N ARG A 97 -5.52 9.09 -5.19
CA ARG A 97 -4.11 8.68 -5.05
C ARG A 97 -3.58 7.93 -6.27
N LEU A 98 -2.31 8.14 -6.58
CA LEU A 98 -1.64 7.46 -7.69
C LEU A 98 -1.63 5.94 -7.52
N ILE A 99 -1.20 5.46 -6.35
CA ILE A 99 -1.12 4.03 -6.04
C ILE A 99 -2.18 3.71 -4.98
N PRO A 100 -3.25 2.97 -5.31
CA PRO A 100 -4.28 2.59 -4.35
C PRO A 100 -3.80 1.47 -3.40
N PRO A 101 -4.37 1.33 -2.19
CA PRO A 101 -3.92 0.35 -1.21
C PRO A 101 -3.82 -1.10 -1.72
N PRO A 102 -4.80 -1.64 -2.50
CA PRO A 102 -4.69 -3.01 -3.02
C PRO A 102 -3.50 -3.20 -3.96
N SER A 103 -3.20 -2.20 -4.79
CA SER A 103 -2.03 -2.23 -5.68
C SER A 103 -0.73 -2.13 -4.90
N PHE A 104 -0.69 -1.31 -3.85
CA PHE A 104 0.47 -1.21 -2.96
C PHE A 104 0.73 -2.53 -2.21
N GLU A 105 -0.32 -3.18 -1.72
CA GLU A 105 -0.25 -4.52 -1.12
C GLU A 105 0.34 -5.56 -2.08
N MET A 106 -0.14 -5.56 -3.34
CA MET A 106 0.38 -6.45 -4.37
C MET A 106 1.87 -6.21 -4.62
N LEU A 107 2.29 -4.94 -4.74
CA LEU A 107 3.70 -4.59 -4.92
C LEU A 107 4.56 -5.08 -3.75
N LEU A 108 4.12 -4.83 -2.51
CA LEU A 108 4.82 -5.28 -1.32
C LEU A 108 4.97 -6.81 -1.31
N ARG A 109 3.91 -7.58 -1.61
CA ARG A 109 3.97 -9.04 -1.66
C ARG A 109 4.87 -9.57 -2.79
N LEU A 110 4.91 -8.88 -3.94
CA LEU A 110 5.74 -9.27 -5.09
C LEU A 110 7.22 -8.88 -4.94
N THR A 111 7.52 -7.82 -4.18
CA THR A 111 8.88 -7.43 -3.83
C THR A 111 9.48 -8.36 -2.78
N PHE A 112 8.68 -8.85 -1.83
CA PHE A 112 9.12 -9.70 -0.72
C PHE A 112 8.41 -11.08 -0.73
N PRO A 113 8.57 -11.89 -1.80
CA PRO A 113 7.92 -13.19 -1.91
C PRO A 113 8.62 -14.23 -1.02
N SER A 114 7.90 -15.29 -0.63
CA SER A 114 8.50 -16.42 0.11
C SER A 114 9.52 -17.22 -0.72
N ALA A 115 9.43 -17.16 -2.04
CA ALA A 115 10.38 -17.75 -2.96
C ALA A 115 10.70 -16.73 -4.06
N ARG A 116 11.99 -16.46 -4.28
CA ARG A 116 12.44 -15.50 -5.30
C ARG A 116 12.19 -16.09 -6.69
N LEU A 117 11.51 -15.30 -7.52
CA LEU A 117 11.36 -15.51 -8.95
C LEU A 117 12.24 -14.53 -9.73
N GLU A 118 12.51 -14.80 -11.00
CA GLU A 118 13.29 -13.90 -11.87
C GLU A 118 12.73 -12.46 -11.89
N ALA A 119 11.40 -12.30 -11.85
CA ALA A 119 10.75 -10.99 -11.82
C ALA A 119 10.95 -10.21 -10.50
N THR A 120 11.38 -10.88 -9.41
CA THR A 120 11.54 -10.25 -8.08
C THR A 120 12.55 -9.11 -8.13
N ALA A 121 13.67 -9.29 -8.84
CA ALA A 121 14.70 -8.26 -8.97
C ALA A 121 14.18 -6.97 -9.62
N ARG A 122 13.23 -7.09 -10.56
CA ARG A 122 12.58 -5.91 -11.18
C ARG A 122 11.66 -5.20 -10.19
N PHE A 123 10.91 -5.95 -9.39
CA PHE A 123 10.09 -5.37 -8.32
C PHE A 123 10.96 -4.69 -7.24
N GLU A 124 12.05 -5.32 -6.81
CA GLU A 124 13.02 -4.73 -5.88
C GLU A 124 13.60 -3.42 -6.41
N ALA A 125 13.86 -3.31 -7.71
CA ALA A 125 14.38 -2.09 -8.33
C ALA A 125 13.38 -0.92 -8.34
N ILE A 126 12.10 -1.17 -8.67
CA ILE A 126 11.07 -0.11 -8.77
C ILE A 126 10.43 0.23 -7.41
N TYR A 127 10.41 -0.71 -6.47
CA TYR A 127 9.68 -0.60 -5.21
C TYR A 127 10.06 0.63 -4.37
N PRO A 128 11.36 0.99 -4.18
CA PRO A 128 11.72 2.15 -3.37
C PRO A 128 11.10 3.46 -3.86
N VAL A 129 11.00 3.66 -5.17
CA VAL A 129 10.37 4.85 -5.75
C VAL A 129 8.86 4.82 -5.54
N LEU A 130 8.22 3.68 -5.81
CA LEU A 130 6.77 3.53 -5.63
C LEU A 130 6.34 3.65 -4.16
N LYS A 131 7.17 3.18 -3.23
CA LYS A 131 7.00 3.39 -1.77
C LYS A 131 7.04 4.88 -1.44
N LYS A 132 8.06 5.62 -1.91
CA LYS A 132 8.16 7.07 -1.68
C LYS A 132 6.94 7.83 -2.22
N VAL A 133 6.46 7.48 -3.41
CA VAL A 133 5.25 8.09 -3.99
C VAL A 133 4.02 7.77 -3.15
N THR A 134 3.90 6.54 -2.65
CA THR A 134 2.78 6.10 -1.81
C THR A 134 2.76 6.81 -0.44
N LEU A 135 3.94 7.07 0.12
CA LEU A 135 4.15 7.67 1.44
C LEU A 135 4.49 9.17 1.35
N ALA A 136 4.19 9.83 0.22
CA ALA A 136 4.60 11.21 -0.01
C ALA A 136 4.04 12.16 1.08
N PRO A 137 4.85 13.11 1.61
CA PRO A 137 4.42 14.02 2.69
C PRO A 137 3.20 14.87 2.36
N ARG A 138 2.97 15.15 1.07
CA ARG A 138 1.82 15.95 0.59
C ARG A 138 0.55 15.13 0.40
N ALA A 139 0.55 13.85 0.81
CA ALA A 139 -0.65 13.03 0.77
C ALA A 139 -1.65 13.50 1.86
N PRO A 140 -2.96 13.58 1.55
CA PRO A 140 -3.96 13.93 2.54
C PRO A 140 -4.06 12.86 3.64
N ASP A 141 -4.37 13.27 4.87
CA ASP A 141 -4.41 12.41 6.07
C ASP A 141 -5.18 11.09 5.87
N PHE A 142 -6.28 11.11 5.11
CA PHE A 142 -7.06 9.90 4.88
C PHE A 142 -6.32 8.85 4.05
N HIS A 143 -5.50 9.26 3.06
CA HIS A 143 -4.65 8.34 2.31
C HIS A 143 -3.57 7.71 3.20
N ILE A 144 -3.01 8.49 4.12
CA ILE A 144 -2.03 8.02 5.10
C ILE A 144 -2.68 6.98 6.03
N ARG A 145 -3.87 7.27 6.55
CA ARG A 145 -4.64 6.35 7.41
C ARG A 145 -4.98 5.03 6.70
N GLU A 146 -5.32 5.06 5.41
CA GLU A 146 -5.56 3.84 4.62
C GLU A 146 -4.31 2.96 4.52
N ILE A 147 -3.15 3.55 4.20
CA ILE A 147 -1.90 2.79 4.11
C ILE A 147 -1.46 2.30 5.48
N PHE A 148 -1.60 3.11 6.53
CA PHE A 148 -1.34 2.66 7.89
C PHE A 148 -2.19 1.44 8.24
N THR A 149 -3.50 1.48 7.93
CA THR A 149 -4.42 0.35 8.19
C THR A 149 -3.99 -0.90 7.42
N LEU A 150 -3.62 -0.74 6.14
CA LEU A 150 -3.11 -1.83 5.32
C LEU A 150 -1.84 -2.44 5.92
N CYS A 151 -0.84 -1.61 6.22
CA CYS A 151 0.45 -2.04 6.75
C CYS A 151 0.33 -2.67 8.14
N LEU A 152 -0.53 -2.12 9.01
CA LEU A 152 -0.86 -2.72 10.29
C LEU A 152 -1.47 -4.11 10.11
N ARG A 153 -2.44 -4.26 9.20
CA ARG A 153 -3.06 -5.57 8.92
C ARG A 153 -2.01 -6.57 8.44
N LEU A 154 -1.19 -6.19 7.46
CA LEU A 154 -0.12 -7.04 6.92
C LEU A 154 0.92 -7.42 7.97
N ALA A 155 1.28 -6.49 8.86
CA ALA A 155 2.16 -6.76 10.00
C ALA A 155 1.58 -7.84 10.94
N GLY A 156 0.25 -7.92 11.04
CA GLY A 156 -0.47 -8.94 11.80
C GLY A 156 -0.54 -10.32 11.13
N GLU A 157 -0.18 -10.47 9.85
CA GLU A 157 -0.24 -11.74 9.12
C GLU A 157 0.91 -12.71 9.47
N GLY A 158 1.91 -12.28 10.27
CA GLY A 158 2.93 -13.14 10.86
C GLY A 158 4.37 -12.62 10.68
N ILE A 159 5.26 -12.96 11.63
CA ILE A 159 6.62 -12.38 11.79
C ILE A 159 7.65 -12.96 10.80
N SER A 160 7.36 -14.07 10.14
CA SER A 160 8.35 -14.84 9.36
C SER A 160 8.41 -14.51 7.86
N ASN A 161 7.65 -13.53 7.36
CA ASN A 161 7.76 -13.07 5.99
C ASN A 161 8.41 -11.67 5.93
N GLU A 162 9.32 -11.47 4.98
CA GLU A 162 10.00 -10.18 4.78
C GLU A 162 8.99 -9.05 4.47
N SER A 163 7.85 -9.41 3.87
CA SER A 163 6.72 -8.52 3.62
C SER A 163 6.08 -7.94 4.89
N ALA A 164 5.80 -8.74 5.93
CA ALA A 164 5.24 -8.19 7.18
C ALA A 164 6.27 -7.34 7.92
N LYS A 165 7.57 -7.67 7.81
CA LYS A 165 8.63 -6.82 8.38
C LYS A 165 8.63 -5.45 7.71
N GLU A 166 8.64 -5.40 6.38
CA GLU A 166 8.54 -4.14 5.63
C GLU A 166 7.25 -3.38 5.96
N ALA A 167 6.10 -4.07 6.03
CA ALA A 167 4.84 -3.46 6.41
C ALA A 167 4.87 -2.89 7.83
N THR A 168 5.50 -3.59 8.77
CA THR A 168 5.70 -3.11 10.16
C THR A 168 6.57 -1.85 10.17
N ASP A 169 7.68 -1.85 9.42
CA ASP A 169 8.57 -0.70 9.34
C ASP A 169 7.88 0.52 8.73
N ILE A 170 7.03 0.33 7.71
CA ILE A 170 6.19 1.39 7.14
C ILE A 170 5.17 1.89 8.16
N ALA A 171 4.49 1.00 8.89
CA ALA A 171 3.50 1.39 9.90
C ALA A 171 4.15 2.22 11.02
N ILE A 172 5.37 1.86 11.45
CA ILE A 172 6.14 2.63 12.42
C ILE A 172 6.51 4.00 11.85
N SER A 173 7.10 4.06 10.65
CA SER A 173 7.46 5.32 9.98
C SER A 173 6.24 6.25 9.85
N LEU A 174 5.07 5.73 9.49
CA LEU A 174 3.85 6.54 9.41
C LEU A 174 3.38 7.11 10.75
N LEU A 175 3.69 6.46 11.87
CA LEU A 175 3.41 6.97 13.22
C LEU A 175 4.47 7.97 13.70
N THR A 176 5.74 7.74 13.38
CA THR A 176 6.87 8.52 13.90
C THR A 176 7.15 9.76 13.07
N ASP A 177 7.08 9.65 11.74
CA ASP A 177 7.45 10.73 10.82
C ASP A 177 6.34 11.80 10.75
N ASN A 178 5.11 11.41 11.12
CA ASN A 178 3.97 12.30 11.27
C ASN A 178 3.68 12.61 12.75
N ALA A 179 4.64 12.49 13.66
CA ALA A 179 4.38 12.64 15.11
C ALA A 179 3.81 14.02 15.51
N ASP A 180 4.02 15.05 14.69
CA ASP A 180 3.42 16.38 14.88
C ASP A 180 1.93 16.42 14.45
N HIS A 181 1.53 15.51 13.56
CA HIS A 181 0.15 15.28 13.15
C HIS A 181 -0.42 14.07 13.88
N ASP A 182 -1.16 14.32 14.96
CA ASP A 182 -1.88 13.32 15.78
C ASP A 182 -2.92 12.48 14.98
N ALA A 183 -3.07 12.70 13.67
CA ALA A 183 -4.02 12.00 12.81
C ALA A 183 -3.74 10.48 12.70
N CYS A 184 -2.48 10.05 12.62
CA CYS A 184 -2.13 8.63 12.58
C CYS A 184 -2.32 7.94 13.94
N TRP A 185 -1.88 8.60 15.02
CA TRP A 185 -2.03 8.10 16.39
C TRP A 185 -3.50 7.96 16.80
N LYS A 186 -4.32 9.00 16.57
CA LYS A 186 -5.78 8.93 16.76
C LYS A 186 -6.46 7.88 15.90
N HIS A 187 -5.95 7.62 14.70
CA HIS A 187 -6.49 6.56 13.85
C HIS A 187 -6.12 5.18 14.39
N TRP A 188 -4.87 5.01 14.83
CA TRP A 188 -4.42 3.76 15.44
C TRP A 188 -5.22 3.43 16.71
N ASP A 189 -5.52 4.42 17.56
CA ASP A 189 -6.39 4.27 18.74
C ASP A 189 -7.73 3.58 18.39
N ARG A 190 -8.34 3.96 17.25
CA ARG A 190 -9.60 3.37 16.78
C ARG A 190 -9.44 1.96 16.22
N LEU A 191 -8.22 1.59 15.82
CA LEU A 191 -7.88 0.27 15.31
C LEU A 191 -7.45 -0.71 16.42
N LEU A 192 -7.07 -0.23 17.61
CA LEU A 192 -6.66 -1.08 18.73
C LEU A 192 -7.69 -2.18 19.04
N GLY A 193 -8.98 -1.83 19.04
CA GLY A 193 -10.07 -2.79 19.24
C GLY A 193 -10.43 -3.62 18.01
N LYS A 194 -10.08 -3.18 16.80
CA LYS A 194 -10.42 -3.87 15.53
C LYS A 194 -9.35 -4.88 15.11
N MET A 195 -8.09 -4.61 15.45
CA MET A 195 -6.93 -5.41 15.07
C MET A 195 -5.99 -5.59 16.27
N PRO A 196 -6.45 -6.23 17.36
CA PRO A 196 -5.69 -6.30 18.61
C PRO A 196 -4.37 -7.07 18.46
N LYS A 197 -4.36 -8.19 17.72
CA LYS A 197 -3.14 -8.98 17.46
C LYS A 197 -2.09 -8.17 16.69
N ALA A 198 -2.50 -7.51 15.61
CA ALA A 198 -1.63 -6.65 14.81
C ALA A 198 -1.11 -5.45 15.62
N SER A 199 -1.97 -4.83 16.43
CA SER A 199 -1.59 -3.68 17.27
C SER A 199 -0.62 -4.08 18.37
N ALA A 200 -0.80 -5.25 18.99
CA ALA A 200 0.15 -5.80 19.95
C ALA A 200 1.52 -6.07 19.31
N ALA A 201 1.55 -6.66 18.11
CA ALA A 201 2.78 -6.86 17.36
C ALA A 201 3.49 -5.54 17.03
N LEU A 202 2.73 -4.50 16.63
CA LEU A 202 3.29 -3.18 16.35
C LEU A 202 3.88 -2.53 17.60
N VAL A 203 3.19 -2.62 18.75
CA VAL A 203 3.71 -2.15 20.05
C VAL A 203 5.02 -2.83 20.41
N VAL A 204 5.11 -4.15 20.28
CA VAL A 204 6.35 -4.88 20.57
C VAL A 204 7.51 -4.34 19.72
N ASN A 205 7.27 -4.03 18.44
CA ASN A 205 8.29 -3.45 17.57
C ASN A 205 8.63 -1.99 17.91
N LEU A 206 7.65 -1.18 18.34
CA LEU A 206 7.90 0.18 18.84
C LEU A 206 8.76 0.16 20.12
N VAL A 207 8.46 -0.75 21.06
CA VAL A 207 9.25 -0.93 22.29
C VAL A 207 10.67 -1.41 21.98
N LYS A 208 10.86 -2.28 20.98
CA LYS A 208 12.21 -2.65 20.52
C LYS A 208 13.01 -1.48 19.96
N LYS A 209 12.33 -0.47 19.39
CA LYS A 209 12.94 0.75 18.82
C LYS A 209 12.89 1.94 19.77
N TRP A 210 12.58 1.73 21.05
CA TRP A 210 12.25 2.78 22.03
C TRP A 210 13.24 3.94 22.07
N ASP A 211 14.53 3.62 22.11
CA ASP A 211 15.60 4.61 22.22
C ASP A 211 15.74 5.51 20.98
N HIS A 212 15.26 5.03 19.83
CA HIS A 212 15.28 5.77 18.57
C HIS A 212 14.00 6.59 18.32
N LEU A 213 12.98 6.45 19.18
CA LEU A 213 11.73 7.20 19.07
C LEU A 213 11.89 8.63 19.61
N SER A 214 11.17 9.56 18.99
CA SER A 214 11.03 10.92 19.53
C SER A 214 10.27 10.91 20.87
N PRO A 215 10.45 11.93 21.74
CA PRO A 215 9.71 12.01 23.01
C PRO A 215 8.18 11.97 22.84
N SER A 216 7.65 12.60 21.79
CA SER A 216 6.22 12.55 21.46
C SER A 216 5.75 11.14 21.10
N SER A 217 6.53 10.44 20.27
CA SER A 217 6.24 9.05 19.87
C SER A 217 6.30 8.10 21.06
N ARG A 218 7.25 8.26 21.99
CA ARG A 218 7.33 7.46 23.23
C ARG A 218 6.07 7.65 24.09
N LYS A 219 5.67 8.89 24.33
CA LYS A 219 4.45 9.22 25.10
C LYS A 219 3.20 8.62 24.45
N ALA A 220 3.07 8.72 23.13
CA ALA A 220 1.93 8.15 22.41
C ALA A 220 1.94 6.61 22.43
N THR A 221 3.14 6.00 22.38
CA THR A 221 3.32 4.55 22.53
C THR A 221 2.90 4.08 23.91
N GLU A 222 3.34 4.76 24.98
CA GLU A 222 2.91 4.51 26.37
C GLU A 222 1.38 4.53 26.52
N GLN A 223 0.73 5.57 25.98
CA GLN A 223 -0.73 5.68 26.00
C GLN A 223 -1.41 4.55 25.23
N SER A 224 -0.85 4.14 24.08
CA SER A 224 -1.36 3.04 23.27
C SER A 224 -1.22 1.69 23.98
N ILE A 225 -0.10 1.46 24.69
CA ILE A 225 0.11 0.28 25.55
C ILE A 225 -0.96 0.21 26.63
N GLN A 226 -1.21 1.32 27.34
CA GLN A 226 -2.25 1.38 28.38
C GLN A 226 -3.63 1.05 27.82
N LYS A 227 -4.01 1.63 26.67
CA LYS A 227 -5.30 1.35 26.01
C LYS A 227 -5.42 -0.10 25.56
N LEU A 228 -4.37 -0.69 25.00
CA LEU A 228 -4.36 -2.11 24.59
C LEU A 228 -4.53 -3.06 25.78
N LEU A 229 -3.92 -2.74 26.92
CA LEU A 229 -4.12 -3.48 28.17
C LEU A 229 -5.58 -3.39 28.63
N ILE A 230 -6.17 -2.20 28.60
CA ILE A 230 -7.59 -2.00 28.95
C ILE A 230 -8.51 -2.79 27.99
N CYS A 231 -8.28 -2.72 26.68
CA CYS A 231 -9.05 -3.47 25.69
C CYS A 231 -8.95 -4.99 25.90
N SER A 232 -7.74 -5.49 26.20
CA SER A 232 -7.50 -6.91 26.49
C SER A 232 -8.22 -7.36 27.77
N LEU A 233 -8.16 -6.56 28.83
CA LEU A 233 -8.83 -6.83 30.10
C LEU A 233 -10.36 -6.76 30.00
N GLY A 234 -10.90 -5.78 29.25
CA GLY A 234 -12.33 -5.68 28.98
C GLY A 234 -12.85 -6.88 28.19
N SER A 235 -12.08 -7.34 27.20
CA SER A 235 -12.42 -8.55 26.43
C SER A 235 -12.40 -9.81 27.30
N ALA A 236 -11.45 -9.92 28.23
CA ALA A 236 -11.38 -11.02 29.20
C ALA A 236 -12.57 -11.00 30.17
N GLY A 237 -12.95 -9.83 30.70
CA GLY A 237 -14.12 -9.68 31.58
C GLY A 237 -15.44 -10.06 30.92
N VAL A 238 -15.59 -9.78 29.62
CA VAL A 238 -16.74 -10.22 28.81
C VAL A 238 -16.70 -11.73 28.54
N ALA A 239 -15.51 -12.31 28.31
CA ALA A 239 -15.35 -13.76 28.13
C ALA A 239 -15.68 -14.56 29.41
N TYR A 240 -15.40 -14.01 30.60
CA TYR A 240 -15.85 -14.60 31.88
C TYR A 240 -17.38 -14.61 32.03
N SER A 241 -18.10 -13.75 31.29
CA SER A 241 -19.57 -13.69 31.30
C SER A 241 -20.21 -14.64 30.28
N ASN A 242 -19.43 -15.32 29.42
CA ASN A 242 -19.94 -16.23 28.41
C ASN A 242 -18.98 -17.43 28.20
N PRO A 243 -19.19 -18.57 28.89
CA PRO A 243 -18.22 -19.66 29.01
C PRO A 243 -17.92 -20.41 27.70
N ILE A 244 -18.68 -20.16 26.63
CA ILE A 244 -18.46 -20.78 25.31
C ILE A 244 -17.35 -20.05 24.52
N LEU A 245 -17.16 -18.73 24.72
CA LEU A 245 -16.15 -17.93 24.02
C LEU A 245 -14.76 -17.96 24.70
N ALA A 246 -14.70 -18.30 25.99
CA ALA A 246 -13.45 -18.37 26.74
C ALA A 246 -12.48 -19.47 26.23
N LYS A 247 -13.00 -20.49 25.53
CA LYS A 247 -12.18 -21.59 25.01
C LYS A 247 -11.42 -21.23 23.73
N GLU A 248 -11.90 -20.27 22.94
CA GLU A 248 -11.26 -19.85 21.69
C GLU A 248 -10.23 -18.72 21.90
N ALA A 249 -10.37 -17.92 22.97
CA ALA A 249 -9.51 -16.76 23.23
C ALA A 249 -8.13 -17.09 23.82
N LEU A 250 -7.93 -18.30 24.36
CA LEU A 250 -6.69 -18.69 25.07
C LEU A 250 -5.72 -19.56 24.25
N TRP A 251 -6.12 -20.04 23.06
CA TRP A 251 -5.32 -20.98 22.25
C TRP A 251 -5.34 -20.67 20.74
N SER A 252 -5.26 -19.39 20.35
CA SER A 252 -5.13 -18.95 18.94
C SER A 252 -4.48 -17.59 18.80
#